data_AF-A0A447QTW9-F1
#
_entry.id   AF-A0A447QTW9-F1
#
_cell.length_a   1.000
_cell.length_b   1.000
_cell.length_c   1.000
_cell.angle_alpha   90.00
_cell.angle_beta   90.00
_cell.angle_gamma   90.00
#
_symmetry.space_group_name_H-M   'P 1'
#
loop_
_entity.id
_entity.type
_entity.pdbx_description
1 polymer ?
#
loop_
_entity_poly.entity_id
_entity_poly.type
_entity_poly.pdbx_seq_one_letter_code
_entity_poly.pdbx_strand_id
1 'polypeptide(L)'
;MFIILEGCGTLRVAGEMLPVSAGDTIFIPPGPDYPHQLINSSDAPLTYLSISTREQPELVEYPDSGKYQAMAFTGDYQARYLQRPSASLDYWQDEP
;
A
#
# COMPACT_ATOMS: atom_id res chain seq x y z
N MET A 1 5.48 -4.11 -7.37
CA MET A 1 6.63 -5.04 -7.40
C MET A 1 7.81 -4.38 -6.72
N PHE A 2 8.61 -5.14 -5.98
CA PHE A 2 9.80 -4.63 -5.30
C PHE A 2 11.03 -5.47 -5.65
N ILE A 3 12.20 -4.85 -5.71
CA ILE A 3 13.49 -5.53 -5.88
C ILE A 3 14.41 -5.03 -4.79
N ILE A 4 14.92 -5.92 -3.94
CA ILE A 4 15.88 -5.55 -2.89
C ILE A 4 17.26 -5.40 -3.53
N LEU A 5 17.83 -4.20 -3.43
CA LEU A 5 19.12 -3.87 -4.05
C LEU A 5 20.28 -4.08 -3.08
N GLU A 6 20.09 -3.74 -1.81
CA GLU A 6 21.11 -3.84 -0.76
C GLU A 6 20.47 -4.01 0.60
N GLY A 7 21.13 -4.73 1.51
CA GLY A 7 20.68 -4.93 2.89
C GLY A 7 19.73 -6.12 3.07
N CYS A 8 19.14 -6.22 4.25
CA CYS A 8 18.14 -7.22 4.60
C CYS A 8 17.02 -6.63 5.48
N GLY A 9 15.90 -7.33 5.53
CA GLY A 9 14.75 -6.92 6.31
C GLY A 9 13.69 -8.00 6.38
N THR A 10 12.45 -7.59 6.66
CA THR A 10 11.30 -8.48 6.73
C THR A 10 10.16 -7.93 5.86
N LEU A 11 9.60 -8.77 5.00
CA LEU A 11 8.33 -8.54 4.34
C LEU A 11 7.22 -9.10 5.24
N ARG A 12 6.39 -8.20 5.79
CA ARG A 12 5.11 -8.59 6.39
C ARG A 12 4.08 -8.66 5.26
N VAL A 13 3.47 -9.82 5.01
CA VAL A 13 2.46 -10.00 3.94
C VAL A 13 1.51 -11.15 4.29
N ALA A 14 0.21 -10.96 4.06
CA ALA A 14 -0.81 -12.02 4.23
C ALA A 14 -0.75 -12.77 5.59
N GLY A 15 -0.37 -12.06 6.67
CA GLY A 15 -0.22 -12.64 8.01
C GLY A 15 1.13 -13.33 8.27
N GLU A 16 2.03 -13.36 7.29
CA GLU A 16 3.38 -13.92 7.39
C GLU A 16 4.45 -12.84 7.56
N MET A 17 5.59 -13.26 8.12
CA MET A 17 6.81 -12.46 8.29
C MET A 17 7.95 -13.18 7.58
N LEU A 18 8.25 -12.76 6.36
CA LEU A 18 9.23 -13.41 5.48
C LEU A 18 10.54 -12.62 5.45
N PRO A 19 11.71 -13.25 5.66
CA PRO A 19 12.99 -12.56 5.52
C PRO A 19 13.22 -12.17 4.06
N VAL A 20 13.84 -11.01 3.84
CA VAL A 20 14.25 -10.53 2.51
C VAL A 20 15.69 -10.01 2.53
N SER A 21 16.38 -10.13 1.41
CA SER A 21 17.77 -9.76 1.22
C SER A 21 18.06 -9.31 -0.21
N ALA A 22 19.22 -8.68 -0.43
CA ALA A 22 19.65 -8.23 -1.75
C ALA A 22 19.53 -9.34 -2.82
N GLY A 23 18.90 -9.01 -3.94
CA GLY A 23 18.59 -9.93 -5.04
C GLY A 23 17.16 -10.47 -5.01
N ASP A 24 16.45 -10.40 -3.88
CA ASP A 24 15.07 -10.85 -3.81
C ASP A 24 14.13 -9.96 -4.64
N THR A 25 13.26 -10.61 -5.41
CA THR A 25 12.22 -9.95 -6.22
C THR A 25 10.84 -10.33 -5.68
N ILE A 26 10.05 -9.32 -5.35
CA ILE A 26 8.77 -9.47 -4.66
C ILE A 26 7.65 -8.97 -5.57
N PHE A 27 6.74 -9.87 -5.89
CA PHE A 27 5.50 -9.56 -6.58
C PHE A 27 4.32 -9.69 -5.62
N ILE A 28 3.49 -8.66 -5.54
CA ILE A 28 2.25 -8.65 -4.77
C ILE A 28 1.10 -8.37 -5.75
N PRO A 29 0.13 -9.29 -5.91
CA PRO A 29 -1.03 -9.04 -6.76
C PRO A 29 -1.94 -7.97 -6.13
N PRO A 30 -2.73 -7.25 -6.94
CA PRO A 30 -3.74 -6.32 -6.43
C PRO A 30 -4.85 -7.10 -5.70
N GLY A 31 -5.52 -6.43 -4.77
CA GLY A 31 -6.62 -6.99 -3.98
C GLY A 31 -6.35 -7.01 -2.48
N PRO A 32 -7.36 -7.38 -1.67
CA PRO A 32 -7.30 -7.28 -0.22
C PRO A 32 -6.52 -8.41 0.45
N ASP A 33 -6.19 -9.48 -0.28
CA ASP A 33 -5.62 -10.70 0.29
C ASP A 33 -4.14 -10.55 0.72
N TYR A 34 -3.42 -9.58 0.14
CA TYR A 34 -1.97 -9.41 0.33
C TYR A 34 -1.57 -7.99 0.79
N PRO A 35 -2.13 -7.47 1.91
CA PRO A 35 -1.64 -6.23 2.49
C PRO A 35 -0.19 -6.47 2.90
N HIS A 36 0.70 -5.52 2.58
CA HIS A 36 2.13 -5.73 2.76
C HIS A 36 2.85 -4.52 3.36
N GLN A 37 3.96 -4.81 4.02
CA GLN A 37 4.88 -3.82 4.57
C GLN A 37 6.31 -4.37 4.47
N LEU A 38 7.21 -3.62 3.83
CA LEU A 38 8.66 -3.86 3.93
C LEU A 38 9.18 -3.15 5.19
N ILE A 39 9.73 -3.94 6.10
CA ILE A 39 10.24 -3.49 7.39
C ILE A 39 11.76 -3.70 7.39
N ASN A 40 12.51 -2.63 7.59
CA ASN A 40 13.93 -2.77 7.88
C ASN A 40 14.08 -3.25 9.33
N SER A 41 14.28 -4.56 9.49
CA SER A 41 14.48 -5.23 10.79
C SER A 41 15.96 -5.41 11.13
N SER A 42 16.85 -4.68 10.46
CA SER A 42 18.31 -4.73 10.65
C SER A 42 18.84 -3.40 11.20
N ASP A 43 20.11 -3.39 11.62
CA ASP A 43 20.81 -2.19 12.09
C ASP A 43 21.51 -1.40 10.96
N ALA A 44 21.32 -1.81 9.71
CA ALA A 44 21.89 -1.17 8.53
C ALA A 44 20.79 -0.71 7.55
N PRO A 45 21.07 0.20 6.60
CA PRO A 45 20.08 0.60 5.60
C PRO A 45 19.60 -0.58 4.72
N LEU A 46 18.31 -0.53 4.36
CA LEU A 46 17.69 -1.41 3.37
C LEU A 46 17.32 -0.57 2.13
N THR A 47 17.91 -0.89 0.99
CA THR A 47 17.67 -0.19 -0.28
C THR A 47 16.88 -1.09 -1.22
N TYR A 48 15.79 -0.58 -1.80
CA TYR A 48 14.96 -1.34 -2.73
C TYR A 48 14.39 -0.44 -3.83
N LEU A 49 14.06 -1.04 -4.96
CA LEU A 49 13.29 -0.40 -6.03
C LEU A 49 11.80 -0.74 -5.85
N SER A 50 10.93 0.27 -5.90
CA SER A 50 9.47 0.10 -5.92
C SER A 50 8.92 0.43 -7.30
N ILE A 51 8.23 -0.53 -7.91
CA ILE A 51 7.69 -0.43 -9.27
C ILE A 51 6.17 -0.57 -9.19
N SER A 52 5.46 0.43 -9.71
CA SER A 52 4.00 0.55 -9.70
C SER A 52 3.47 0.79 -11.11
N THR A 53 2.26 0.29 -11.40
CA THR A 53 1.53 0.58 -12.65
C THR A 53 1.09 2.04 -12.73
N ARG A 54 0.97 2.72 -11.58
CA ARG A 54 0.41 4.08 -11.44
C ARG A 54 -0.99 4.22 -12.05
N GLU A 55 -1.74 3.12 -12.08
CA GLU A 55 -3.13 3.11 -12.53
C GLU A 55 -4.02 3.95 -11.62
N GLN A 56 -5.08 4.50 -12.19
CA GLN A 56 -6.04 5.35 -11.49
C GLN A 56 -7.47 5.02 -11.88
N PRO A 57 -8.45 5.20 -10.98
CA PRO A 57 -8.28 5.59 -9.57
C PRO A 57 -7.63 4.48 -8.73
N GLU A 58 -7.05 4.84 -7.59
CA GLU A 58 -6.44 3.91 -6.63
C GLU A 58 -7.21 3.91 -5.31
N LEU A 59 -7.48 2.72 -4.78
CA LEU A 59 -8.03 2.51 -3.45
C LEU A 59 -7.02 1.69 -2.63
N VAL A 60 -6.51 2.27 -1.54
CA VAL A 60 -5.49 1.66 -0.69
C VAL A 60 -6.07 1.41 0.70
N GLU A 61 -6.05 0.16 1.15
CA GLU A 61 -6.50 -0.21 2.49
C GLU A 61 -5.33 -0.25 3.49
N TYR A 62 -5.59 0.16 4.73
CA TYR A 62 -4.65 0.14 5.84
C TYR A 62 -5.23 -0.68 7.01
N PRO A 63 -5.14 -2.04 6.96
CA PRO A 63 -5.84 -2.93 7.88
C PRO A 63 -5.57 -2.64 9.36
N ASP A 64 -4.30 -2.49 9.76
CA ASP A 64 -3.90 -2.24 11.16
C ASP A 64 -4.58 -1.02 11.77
N SER A 65 -4.86 -0.02 10.95
CA SER A 65 -5.48 1.23 11.40
C SER A 65 -6.96 1.34 11.05
N GLY A 66 -7.53 0.38 10.31
CA GLY A 66 -8.91 0.41 9.84
C GLY A 66 -9.24 1.63 8.96
N LYS A 67 -8.28 2.07 8.13
CA LYS A 67 -8.44 3.22 7.22
C LYS A 67 -8.37 2.76 5.77
N TYR A 68 -8.89 3.58 4.87
CA TYR A 68 -8.60 3.48 3.44
C TYR A 68 -8.29 4.85 2.86
N GLN A 69 -7.54 4.87 1.77
CA GLN A 69 -7.24 6.03 0.96
C GLN A 69 -7.79 5.86 -0.45
N ALA A 70 -8.65 6.78 -0.88
CA ALA A 70 -9.09 6.88 -2.28
C ALA A 70 -8.32 8.01 -2.97
N MET A 71 -7.76 7.73 -4.16
CA MET A 71 -6.94 8.68 -4.93
C MET A 71 -7.26 8.65 -6.41
N ALA A 72 -7.31 9.83 -7.04
CA ALA A 72 -7.40 9.99 -8.48
C ALA A 72 -6.72 11.30 -8.91
N PHE A 73 -6.03 11.29 -10.06
CA PHE A 73 -5.32 12.45 -10.61
C PHE A 73 -5.50 12.55 -12.14
N THR A 74 -6.40 13.40 -12.63
CA THR A 74 -6.64 13.61 -14.06
C THR A 74 -6.43 15.06 -14.46
N GLY A 75 -5.41 15.35 -15.26
CA GLY A 75 -5.00 16.74 -15.54
C GLY A 75 -4.69 17.48 -14.24
N ASP A 76 -5.36 18.61 -14.02
CA ASP A 76 -5.24 19.41 -12.79
C ASP A 76 -6.11 18.90 -11.63
N TYR A 77 -7.03 17.97 -11.88
CA TYR A 77 -7.89 17.40 -10.85
C TYR A 77 -7.12 16.44 -9.96
N GLN A 78 -7.21 16.62 -8.64
CA GLN A 78 -6.67 15.71 -7.64
C GLN A 78 -7.70 15.42 -6.56
N ALA A 79 -8.04 14.14 -6.38
CA ALA A 79 -8.80 13.65 -5.24
C ALA A 79 -7.89 12.83 -4.35
N ARG A 80 -7.88 13.12 -3.05
CA ARG A 80 -7.18 12.33 -2.04
C ARG A 80 -7.94 12.38 -0.71
N TYR A 81 -8.54 11.26 -0.35
CA TYR A 81 -9.30 11.14 0.89
C TYR A 81 -8.72 9.99 1.69
N LEU A 82 -8.42 10.21 2.98
CA LEU A 82 -8.00 9.16 3.91
C LEU A 82 -9.03 9.11 5.04
N GLN A 83 -9.81 8.04 5.11
CA GLN A 83 -10.92 7.95 6.04
C GLN A 83 -11.12 6.53 6.58
N ARG A 84 -12.00 6.40 7.57
CA ARG A 84 -12.50 5.10 8.05
C ARG A 84 -13.79 4.77 7.30
N PRO A 85 -14.14 3.49 7.10
CA PRO A 85 -15.44 3.10 6.53
C PRO A 85 -16.64 3.70 7.28
N SER A 86 -16.52 3.87 8.59
CA SER A 86 -17.57 4.49 9.42
C SER A 86 -17.82 5.97 9.17
N ALA A 87 -16.96 6.66 8.40
CA ALA A 87 -17.13 8.06 8.02
C ALA A 87 -17.93 8.22 6.70
N SER A 88 -18.64 7.17 6.28
CA SER A 88 -19.51 7.20 5.10
C SER A 88 -20.76 8.05 5.36
N LEU A 89 -21.26 8.70 4.31
CA LEU A 89 -22.49 9.47 4.32
C LEU A 89 -23.62 8.60 3.80
N ASP A 90 -24.87 8.91 4.18
CA ASP A 90 -26.03 8.31 3.53
C ASP A 90 -26.08 8.73 2.05
N TYR A 91 -26.57 7.86 1.18
CA TYR A 91 -26.61 8.10 -0.26
C TYR A 91 -27.42 9.35 -0.64
N TRP A 92 -28.47 9.66 0.11
CA TRP A 92 -29.33 10.83 -0.13
C TRP A 92 -29.04 12.00 0.80
N GLN A 93 -27.96 11.93 1.58
CA GLN A 93 -27.65 12.99 2.52
C GLN A 93 -27.43 14.32 1.77
N ASP A 94 -28.20 15.34 2.14
CA ASP A 94 -28.13 16.71 1.58
C ASP A 94 -28.52 16.83 0.08
N GLU A 95 -29.12 15.79 -0.52
CA GLU A 95 -29.67 15.81 -1.88
C GLU A 95 -31.17 16.23 -1.91
N PRO A 96 -31.68 16.87 -2.99
CA PRO A 96 -33.04 17.40 -3.10
C PRO A 96 -34.15 16.36 -3.33
#